data_AF-A0AB39RL30-F1
#
_entry.id   AF-A0AB39RL30-F1
#
_cell.length_a   1.000
_cell.length_b   1.000
_cell.length_c   1.000
_cell.angle_alpha   90.00
_cell.angle_beta   90.00
_cell.angle_gamma   90.00
#
_symmetry.space_group_name_H-M   'P 1'
#
loop_
_entity.id
_entity.type
_entity.pdbx_description
1 polymer ?
#
loop_
_entity_poly.entity_id
_entity_poly.type
_entity_poly.pdbx_seq_one_letter_code
_entity_poly.pdbx_strand_id
1 'polypeptide(L)' 'MQDFAAQALTPEQLKERAERTRALLADHFGHYVTDEESAEMRRRMREATAAHRGGG' A
#
# COMPACT_ATOMS: atom_id res chain seq x y z
N MET A 1 10.89 -19.85 16.39
CA MET A 1 9.93 -19.41 15.35
C MET A 1 8.57 -19.12 16.00
N GLN A 2 8.53 -18.27 17.03
CA GLN A 2 7.29 -17.97 17.79
C GLN A 2 7.06 -16.47 18.07
N ASP A 3 8.04 -15.59 17.81
CA ASP A 3 7.92 -14.15 18.11
C ASP A 3 7.44 -13.26 16.94
N PHE A 4 7.35 -13.78 15.71
CA PHE A 4 6.93 -12.97 14.56
C PHE A 4 5.42 -12.70 14.52
N ALA A 5 4.61 -13.60 15.06
CA ALA A 5 3.15 -13.44 15.08
C ALA A 5 2.69 -12.36 16.08
N ALA A 6 3.47 -12.09 17.13
CA ALA A 6 3.19 -11.04 18.11
C ALA A 6 3.48 -9.61 17.57
N GLN A 7 4.23 -9.50 16.47
CA GLN A 7 4.54 -8.23 15.80
C GLN A 7 3.71 -7.98 14.54
N ALA A 8 3.06 -9.02 14.01
CA ALA A 8 2.19 -8.87 12.86
C ALA A 8 0.93 -8.11 13.29
N LEU A 9 0.69 -6.96 12.65
CA LEU A 9 -0.55 -6.21 12.85
C LEU A 9 -1.74 -7.12 12.54
N THR A 10 -2.76 -7.08 13.39
CA THR A 10 -4.03 -7.76 13.10
C THR A 10 -4.67 -7.12 11.87
N PRO A 11 -5.62 -7.81 11.19
CA PRO A 11 -6.34 -7.24 10.06
C PRO A 11 -7.00 -5.88 10.36
N GLU A 12 -7.50 -5.72 11.59
CA GLU A 12 -8.11 -4.48 12.05
C GLU A 12 -7.07 -3.36 12.24
N GLN A 13 -5.93 -3.68 12.84
CA GLN A 13 -4.82 -2.73 12.99
C GLN A 13 -4.21 -2.32 11.64
N LEU A 14 -4.16 -3.24 10.68
CA LEU A 14 -3.77 -2.92 9.30
C LEU A 14 -4.75 -1.94 8.67
N LYS A 15 -6.05 -2.13 8.88
CA LYS A 15 -7.08 -1.22 8.38
C LYS A 15 -6.96 0.17 9.00
N GLU A 16 -6.85 0.26 10.33
CA GLU A 16 -6.69 1.55 11.02
C GLU A 16 -5.42 2.27 10.54
N ARG A 17 -4.31 1.54 10.42
CA ARG A 17 -3.05 2.10 9.92
C ARG A 17 -3.18 2.61 8.47
N ALA A 18 -3.88 1.86 7.61
CA ALA A 18 -4.12 2.27 6.23
C ALA A 18 -4.96 3.55 6.16
N GLU A 19 -6.03 3.64 6.96
CA GLU A 19 -6.88 4.83 7.04
C GLU A 19 -6.12 6.05 7.56
N ARG A 20 -5.34 5.90 8.63
CA ARG A 20 -4.49 6.98 9.18
C ARG A 20 -3.44 7.44 8.18
N THR A 21 -2.82 6.50 7.46
CA THR A 21 -1.84 6.82 6.42
C THR A 21 -2.51 7.59 5.27
N ARG A 22 -3.70 7.16 4.84
CA ARG A 22 -4.47 7.83 3.78
C ARG A 22 -4.83 9.26 4.17
N ALA A 23 -5.28 9.47 5.41
CA ALA A 23 -5.60 10.80 5.93
C ALA A 23 -4.35 11.71 6.01
N LEU A 24 -3.23 11.18 6.53
CA LEU A 24 -1.96 11.91 6.61
C LEU A 24 -1.45 12.33 5.23
N LEU A 25 -1.50 11.41 4.25
CA LEU A 25 -1.08 11.72 2.88
C LEU A 25 -2.00 12.76 2.25
N ALA A 26 -3.31 12.68 2.49
CA ALA A 26 -4.26 13.66 1.96
C ALA A 26 -4.06 15.05 2.58
N ASP A 27 -3.80 15.14 3.88
CA ASP A 27 -3.48 16.40 4.55
C ASP A 27 -2.16 16.99 4.04
N HIS A 28 -1.12 16.16 3.94
CA HIS A 28 0.21 16.63 3.56
C HIS A 28 0.33 17.02 2.08
N PHE A 29 -0.34 16.29 1.17
CA PHE A 29 -0.26 16.51 -0.28
C PHE A 29 -1.48 17.22 -0.86
N GLY A 30 -2.54 17.44 -0.07
CA GLY A 30 -3.79 18.06 -0.52
C GLY A 30 -4.60 17.19 -1.48
N HIS A 31 -4.28 15.90 -1.64
CA HIS A 31 -4.93 14.99 -2.58
C HIS A 31 -5.35 13.69 -1.91
N TYR A 32 -6.64 13.35 -2.00
CA TYR A 32 -7.16 12.09 -1.50
C TYR A 32 -7.14 11.04 -2.60
N VAL A 33 -6.16 10.13 -2.52
CA VAL A 33 -6.06 9.02 -3.47
C VAL A 33 -7.27 8.10 -3.29
N THR A 34 -8.05 7.92 -4.35
CA THR A 34 -9.19 7.00 -4.40
C THR A 34 -8.75 5.55 -4.52
N ASP A 35 -9.67 4.62 -4.28
CA ASP A 35 -9.40 3.18 -4.45
C ASP A 35 -9.14 2.82 -5.92
N GLU A 36 -9.80 3.52 -6.86
CA GLU A 36 -9.58 3.36 -8.30
C GLU A 36 -8.17 3.82 -8.71
N GLU A 37 -7.76 5.02 -8.29
CA GLU A 37 -6.39 5.51 -8.52
C GLU A 37 -5.34 4.57 -7.90
N SER A 38 -5.61 4.06 -6.70
CA SER A 38 -4.75 3.07 -6.04
C SER A 38 -4.64 1.77 -6.83
N ALA A 39 -5.74 1.31 -7.45
CA ALA A 39 -5.76 0.11 -8.28
C ALA A 39 -4.96 0.30 -9.57
N GLU A 40 -5.12 1.44 -10.23
CA GLU A 40 -4.34 1.84 -11.41
C GLU A 40 -2.84 1.96 -11.09
N MET A 41 -2.47 2.60 -9.97
CA MET A 41 -1.08 2.66 -9.52
C MET A 41 -0.49 1.27 -9.27
N ARG A 42 -1.24 0.38 -8.62
CA ARG A 42 -0.83 -1.02 -8.41
C ARG A 42 -0.65 -1.76 -9.73
N ARG A 43 -1.52 -1.53 -10.71
CA ARG A 43 -1.40 -2.12 -12.05
C ARG A 43 -0.10 -1.64 -12.72
N ARG A 44 0.15 -0.34 -12.76
CA ARG A 44 1.37 0.25 -13.33
C ARG A 44 2.64 -0.26 -12.65
N MET A 45 2.65 -0.38 -11.33
CA MET A 45 3.78 -0.96 -10.59
C MET A 45 4.03 -2.42 -10.97
N ARG A 46 2.97 -3.23 -11.13
CA ARG A 46 3.11 -4.63 -11.58
C ARG A 46 3.65 -4.70 -13.00
N GLU A 47 3.13 -3.89 -13.92
CA GLU A 47 3.60 -3.81 -15.31
C GLU A 47 5.09 -3.40 -15.37
N ALA A 48 5.49 -2.37 -14.61
CA ALA A 48 6.89 -1.94 -14.52
C ALA A 48 7.80 -3.02 -13.91
N THR A 49 7.35 -3.71 -12.86
CA THR A 49 8.10 -4.82 -12.24
C THR A 49 8.26 -6.00 -13.18
N ALA A 50 7.23 -6.32 -13.98
CA ALA A 50 7.28 -7.37 -14.99
C ALA A 50 8.25 -7.02 -16.12
N ALA A 51 8.21 -5.77 -16.61
CA ALA A 51 9.16 -5.27 -17.59
C ALA A 51 10.61 -5.32 -17.07
N HIS A 52 10.83 -5.00 -15.79
CA HIS A 52 12.16 -5.08 -15.17
C HIS A 52 12.70 -6.51 -15.02
N ARG A 53 11.83 -7.51 -14.79
CA ARG A 53 12.25 -8.93 -14.70
C ARG A 53 12.39 -9.65 -16.04
N GLY A 54 11.76 -9.15 -17.10
CA GLY A 54 11.84 -9.74 -18.44
C GLY A 54 13.00 -9.22 -19.31
N GLY A 55 13.75 -8.22 -18.82
CA GLY A 55 14.84 -7.56 -19.55
C GLY A 55 16.24 -7.78 -18.97
N GLY A 56 16.47 -8.90 -18.27
CA GLY A 56 17.78 -9.32 -17.73
C GLY A 56 18.47 -10.34 -18.61
#